data_AF-A0A849GI47-F1
#
_entry.id   AF-A0A849GI47-F1
#
_cell.length_a   1.000
_cell.length_b   1.000
_cell.length_c   1.000
_cell.angle_alpha   90.00
_cell.angle_beta   90.00
_cell.angle_gamma   90.00
#
_symmetry.space_group_name_H-M   'P 1'
#
loop_
_entity.id
_entity.type
_entity.pdbx_description
1 polymer ?
#
loop_
_entity_poly.entity_id
_entity_poly.type
_entity_poly.pdbx_seq_one_letter_code
_entity_poly.pdbx_strand_id
1 'polypeptide(L)'
;MSKLRQLLFNIVLIGASLVFTWAVAEGFLRAVLFVEELPSFGLREPWRYAADLDDDYWKLAYIFEGERKGETVGFFNPELGWDTQPTTDQPLGIRTAESFADRNLVEPILFYGDSFVGGKHNIPEKLDALLLDRPVLNLGVGGYGVDQIFLKFSKTVQYFENPLVLI
;
A
#
# COMPACT_ATOMS: atom_id res chain seq x y z
N MET A 1 -21.04 2.39 63.38
CA MET A 1 -20.70 3.44 62.38
C MET A 1 -22.00 4.03 61.84
N SER A 2 -22.07 5.33 61.52
CA SER A 2 -23.29 5.91 60.95
C SER A 2 -23.53 5.37 59.54
N LYS A 3 -24.79 5.18 59.14
CA LYS A 3 -25.18 4.69 57.80
C LYS A 3 -24.52 5.48 56.66
N LEU A 4 -24.31 6.79 56.89
CA LEU A 4 -23.62 7.68 55.94
C LEU A 4 -22.14 7.31 55.75
N ARG A 5 -21.41 6.99 56.82
CA ARG A 5 -20.00 6.56 56.72
C ARG A 5 -19.86 5.24 55.97
N GLN A 6 -20.78 4.31 56.20
CA GLN A 6 -20.80 3.02 55.51
C GLN A 6 -21.13 3.19 54.02
N LEU A 7 -22.09 4.06 53.69
CA LEU A 7 -22.41 4.40 52.30
C LEU A 7 -21.21 5.01 51.57
N LEU A 8 -20.54 6.00 52.18
CA LEU A 8 -19.35 6.65 51.60
C LEU A 8 -18.21 5.65 51.39
N PHE A 9 -17.95 4.78 52.37
CA PHE A 9 -16.95 3.74 52.24
C PHE A 9 -17.25 2.80 51.07
N ASN A 10 -18.51 2.36 50.93
CA ASN A 10 -18.92 1.48 49.83
C ASN A 10 -18.76 2.17 48.46
N ILE A 11 -19.09 3.46 48.35
CA ILE A 11 -18.91 4.22 47.11
C ILE A 11 -17.43 4.32 46.74
N VAL A 12 -16.57 4.64 47.70
CA VAL A 12 -15.12 4.69 47.49
C VAL A 12 -14.58 3.32 47.09
N LEU A 13 -15.05 2.25 47.72
CA LEU A 13 -14.65 0.89 47.40
C LEU A 13 -15.03 0.53 45.96
N ILE A 14 -16.27 0.81 45.55
CA ILE A 14 -16.74 0.57 44.18
C ILE A 14 -15.92 1.37 43.17
N GLY A 15 -15.68 2.66 43.45
CA GLY A 15 -14.85 3.51 42.58
C GLY A 15 -13.42 2.97 42.45
N ALA A 16 -12.80 2.58 43.56
CA ALA A 16 -11.46 2.01 43.57
C ALA A 16 -11.42 0.67 42.80
N SER A 17 -12.42 -0.18 42.97
CA SER A 17 -12.53 -1.45 42.23
C SER A 17 -12.68 -1.22 40.73
N LEU A 18 -13.50 -0.26 40.30
CA LEU A 18 -13.67 0.07 38.87
C LEU A 18 -12.36 0.55 38.24
N VAL A 19 -11.66 1.48 38.90
CA VAL A 19 -10.36 1.98 38.44
C VAL A 19 -9.35 0.84 38.36
N PHE A 20 -9.30 -0.03 39.36
CA PHE A 20 -8.41 -1.18 39.36
C PHE A 20 -8.74 -2.14 38.21
N THR A 21 -10.02 -2.47 37.99
CA THR A 21 -10.44 -3.34 36.89
C THR A 21 -10.07 -2.74 35.53
N TRP A 22 -10.25 -1.44 35.33
CA TRP A 22 -9.83 -0.77 34.09
C TRP A 22 -8.32 -0.80 33.90
N ALA A 23 -7.53 -0.57 34.95
CA ALA A 23 -6.08 -0.65 34.87
C ALA A 23 -5.60 -2.06 34.49
N VAL A 24 -6.21 -3.09 35.07
CA VAL A 24 -5.90 -4.49 34.72
C VAL A 24 -6.32 -4.81 33.28
N ALA A 25 -7.51 -4.39 32.85
CA ALA A 25 -7.99 -4.63 31.50
C ALA A 25 -7.14 -3.93 30.43
N GLU A 26 -6.79 -2.66 30.65
CA GLU A 26 -5.88 -1.89 29.78
C GLU A 26 -4.49 -2.54 29.73
N GLY A 27 -3.95 -2.95 30.89
CA GLY A 27 -2.66 -3.65 30.96
C GLY A 27 -2.67 -4.96 30.18
N PHE A 28 -3.74 -5.73 30.30
CA PHE A 28 -3.93 -6.96 29.54
C PHE A 28 -4.01 -6.69 28.03
N LEU A 29 -4.80 -5.71 27.59
CA LEU A 29 -4.92 -5.34 26.18
C LEU A 29 -3.58 -4.89 25.61
N ARG A 30 -2.84 -4.03 26.31
CA ARG A 30 -1.50 -3.60 25.88
C ARG A 30 -0.53 -4.76 25.78
N ALA A 31 -0.56 -5.68 26.74
CA ALA A 31 0.28 -6.87 26.69
C ALA A 31 -0.03 -7.71 25.45
N VAL A 32 -1.30 -8.00 25.19
CA VAL A 32 -1.72 -8.77 24.01
C VAL A 32 -1.37 -8.05 22.70
N LEU A 33 -1.49 -6.72 22.64
CA LEU A 33 -1.22 -5.95 21.42
C LEU A 33 0.28 -5.78 21.14
N PHE A 34 1.10 -5.54 22.17
CA PHE A 34 2.47 -5.04 21.98
C PHE A 34 3.59 -5.93 22.55
N VAL A 35 3.27 -7.03 23.24
CA VAL A 35 4.29 -8.00 23.70
C VAL A 35 4.35 -9.16 22.71
N GLU A 36 5.37 -9.19 21.86
CA GLU A 36 5.48 -10.11 20.72
C GLU A 36 5.27 -11.58 21.08
N GLU A 37 5.76 -12.01 22.24
CA GLU A 37 5.73 -13.39 22.73
C GLU A 37 4.34 -13.88 23.13
N LEU A 38 3.39 -12.96 23.35
CA LEU A 38 2.01 -13.33 23.68
C LEU A 38 1.19 -13.63 22.42
N PRO A 39 0.23 -14.59 22.52
CA PRO A 39 -0.71 -14.83 21.43
C PRO A 39 -1.48 -13.55 21.10
N SER A 40 -1.56 -13.21 19.82
CA SER A 40 -2.27 -12.00 19.38
C SER A 40 -3.79 -12.13 19.48
N PHE A 41 -4.33 -13.35 19.56
CA PHE A 41 -5.78 -13.64 19.52
C PHE A 41 -6.52 -12.98 18.34
N GLY A 42 -5.82 -12.71 17.23
CA GLY A 42 -6.39 -11.97 16.09
C GLY A 42 -6.66 -10.49 16.37
N LEU A 43 -6.11 -9.94 17.46
CA LEU A 43 -6.21 -8.51 17.80
C LEU A 43 -5.12 -7.67 17.14
N ARG A 44 -4.03 -8.28 16.64
CA ARG A 44 -2.96 -7.59 15.90
C ARG A 44 -3.27 -7.47 14.41
N GLU A 45 -4.47 -6.96 14.11
CA GLU A 45 -4.98 -6.77 12.76
C GLU A 45 -5.25 -5.27 12.54
N PRO A 46 -4.43 -4.55 11.74
CA PRO A 46 -4.51 -3.09 11.61
C PRO A 46 -5.89 -2.58 11.19
N TRP A 47 -6.56 -3.29 10.28
CA TRP A 47 -7.90 -2.96 9.77
C TRP A 47 -9.00 -2.96 10.83
N ARG A 48 -8.75 -3.49 12.04
CA ARG A 48 -9.71 -3.44 13.15
C ARG A 48 -9.74 -2.09 13.85
N TYR A 49 -8.71 -1.26 13.68
CA TYR A 49 -8.54 0.00 14.40
C TYR A 49 -8.47 1.21 13.49
N ALA A 50 -8.08 1.02 12.22
CA ALA A 50 -7.97 2.06 11.23
C ALA A 50 -8.55 1.59 9.89
N ALA A 51 -9.08 2.54 9.10
CA ALA A 51 -9.57 2.26 7.76
C ALA A 51 -8.40 1.91 6.83
N ASP A 52 -8.67 1.07 5.83
CA ASP A 52 -7.68 0.72 4.81
C ASP A 52 -7.16 1.99 4.12
N LEU A 53 -5.82 2.11 4.02
CA LEU A 53 -5.07 3.24 3.45
C LEU A 53 -4.92 4.50 4.33
N ASP A 54 -5.42 4.51 5.56
CA ASP A 54 -5.13 5.59 6.52
C ASP A 54 -3.69 5.51 7.04
N ASP A 55 -3.10 6.64 7.44
CA ASP A 55 -1.76 6.70 8.03
C ASP A 55 -1.69 5.82 9.28
N ASP A 56 -2.76 5.79 10.07
CA ASP A 56 -2.84 4.99 11.29
C ASP A 56 -2.90 3.49 10.96
N TYR A 57 -3.46 3.09 9.82
CA TYR A 57 -3.39 1.72 9.34
C TYR A 57 -1.94 1.33 9.09
N TRP A 58 -1.17 2.16 8.38
CA TRP A 58 0.21 1.85 8.04
C TRP A 58 1.13 1.85 9.27
N LYS A 59 0.91 2.74 10.24
CA LYS A 59 1.61 2.71 11.54
C LYS A 59 1.34 1.41 12.29
N LEU A 60 0.07 1.00 12.38
CA LEU A 60 -0.31 -0.24 13.07
C LEU A 60 0.19 -1.48 12.32
N ALA A 61 0.16 -1.48 11.00
CA ALA A 61 0.73 -2.56 10.18
C ALA A 61 2.22 -2.72 10.47
N TYR A 62 2.97 -1.61 10.53
CA TYR A 62 4.38 -1.65 10.91
C TYR A 62 4.60 -2.15 12.33
N ILE A 63 3.80 -1.71 13.31
CA ILE A 63 3.94 -2.12 14.71
C ILE A 63 3.58 -3.61 14.92
N PHE A 64 2.54 -4.10 14.25
CA PHE A 64 2.01 -5.45 14.45
C PHE A 64 2.69 -6.52 13.59
N GLU A 65 3.08 -6.16 12.37
CA GLU A 65 3.64 -7.10 11.38
C GLU A 65 5.15 -6.87 11.18
N GLY A 66 5.72 -5.83 11.78
CA GLY A 66 7.11 -5.40 11.56
C GLY A 66 7.31 -4.75 10.20
N GLU A 67 8.55 -4.73 9.72
CA GLU A 67 8.80 -4.47 8.29
C GLU A 67 8.11 -5.54 7.46
N ARG A 68 7.03 -5.18 6.76
CA ARG A 68 6.44 -6.05 5.73
C ARG A 68 7.52 -6.40 4.71
N LYS A 69 8.06 -7.60 4.79
CA LYS A 69 8.94 -8.20 3.76
C LYS A 69 8.20 -8.54 2.45
N GLY A 70 6.92 -8.15 2.32
CA GLY A 70 5.95 -8.85 1.48
C GLY A 70 5.34 -8.08 0.32
N GLU A 71 5.52 -6.77 0.24
CA GLU A 71 5.20 -6.04 -0.99
C GLU A 71 6.48 -5.33 -1.38
N THR A 72 6.99 -5.61 -2.58
CA THR A 72 8.06 -4.82 -3.17
C THR A 72 7.57 -3.37 -3.19
N VAL A 73 7.93 -2.62 -2.15
CA VAL A 73 8.04 -1.17 -2.22
C VAL A 73 8.76 -0.95 -3.53
N GLY A 74 8.14 -0.20 -4.44
CA GLY A 74 8.66 -0.06 -5.79
C GLY A 74 10.14 0.29 -5.79
N PHE A 75 10.78 0.23 -6.95
CA PHE A 75 12.11 0.82 -7.05
C PHE A 75 12.00 2.33 -6.79
N PHE A 76 12.70 2.86 -5.78
CA PHE A 76 12.73 4.30 -5.55
C PHE A 76 13.63 4.98 -6.60
N ASN A 77 13.00 5.75 -7.47
CA ASN A 77 13.66 6.64 -8.43
C ASN A 77 13.74 8.05 -7.84
N PRO A 78 14.92 8.69 -7.77
CA PRO A 78 15.06 10.04 -7.22
C PRO A 78 14.19 11.11 -7.90
N GLU A 79 13.85 10.94 -9.17
CA GLU A 79 13.03 11.88 -9.94
C GLU A 79 11.55 11.49 -9.96
N LEU A 80 11.23 10.18 -9.96
CA LEU A 80 9.87 9.68 -10.13
C LEU A 80 9.22 9.21 -8.82
N GLY A 81 9.97 9.08 -7.74
CA GLY A 81 9.53 8.43 -6.51
C GLY A 81 9.46 6.91 -6.67
N TRP A 82 8.49 6.26 -6.03
CA TRP A 82 8.29 4.81 -6.13
C TRP A 82 7.84 4.40 -7.55
N ASP A 83 8.65 3.62 -8.27
CA ASP A 83 8.38 3.21 -9.65
C ASP A 83 8.55 1.69 -9.83
N THR A 84 8.22 1.19 -11.01
CA THR A 84 8.53 -0.16 -11.44
C THR A 84 10.03 -0.30 -11.61
N GLN A 85 10.60 -1.36 -11.03
CA GLN A 85 12.04 -1.61 -11.11
C GLN A 85 12.49 -1.86 -12.55
N PRO A 86 13.41 -1.05 -13.09
CA PRO A 86 14.01 -1.33 -14.38
C PRO A 86 14.81 -2.63 -14.33
N THR A 87 14.70 -3.43 -15.38
CA THR A 87 15.54 -4.63 -15.57
C THR A 87 16.36 -4.49 -16.84
N THR A 88 17.35 -5.37 -17.04
CA THR A 88 18.12 -5.41 -18.28
C THR A 88 17.22 -5.55 -19.51
N ASP A 89 16.16 -6.36 -19.39
CA ASP A 89 15.22 -6.63 -20.47
C ASP A 89 14.14 -5.55 -20.60
N GLN A 90 13.90 -4.76 -19.54
CA GLN A 90 12.90 -3.69 -19.50
C GLN A 90 13.50 -2.43 -18.84
N PRO A 91 14.40 -1.72 -19.55
CA PRO A 91 15.14 -0.59 -18.98
C PRO A 91 14.26 0.62 -18.64
N LEU A 92 13.03 0.66 -19.17
CA LEU A 92 12.04 1.72 -18.90
C LEU A 92 11.02 1.33 -17.81
N GLY A 93 11.15 0.15 -17.19
CA GLY A 93 10.20 -0.32 -16.18
C GLY A 93 8.79 -0.50 -16.74
N ILE A 94 8.69 -1.02 -17.97
CA ILE A 94 7.42 -1.40 -18.58
C ILE A 94 6.89 -2.65 -17.86
N ARG A 95 5.58 -2.87 -17.89
CA ARG A 95 4.95 -4.05 -17.30
C ARG A 95 4.46 -4.92 -18.45
N THR A 96 5.34 -5.75 -18.98
CA THR A 96 5.01 -6.77 -19.99
C THR A 96 5.75 -8.08 -19.75
N ALA A 97 5.26 -9.16 -20.33
CA ALA A 97 5.92 -10.47 -20.31
C ALA A 97 7.06 -10.58 -21.35
N GLU A 98 7.07 -9.72 -22.38
CA GLU A 98 8.06 -9.76 -23.46
C GLU A 98 9.23 -8.80 -23.20
N SER A 99 10.40 -9.12 -23.75
CA SER A 99 11.57 -8.24 -23.66
C SER A 99 11.34 -6.97 -24.48
N PHE A 100 11.84 -5.84 -23.99
CA PHE A 100 11.80 -4.57 -24.71
C PHE A 100 12.53 -4.64 -26.06
N ALA A 101 13.62 -5.42 -26.13
CA ALA A 101 14.43 -5.56 -27.35
C ALA A 101 13.71 -6.31 -28.47
N ASP A 102 12.73 -7.13 -28.12
CA ASP A 102 12.00 -7.98 -29.07
C ASP A 102 10.73 -7.30 -29.60
N ARG A 103 10.40 -6.09 -29.11
CA ARG A 103 9.20 -5.36 -29.51
C ARG A 103 9.45 -4.42 -30.68
N ASN A 104 8.48 -4.38 -31.58
CA ASN A 104 8.36 -3.28 -32.53
C ASN A 104 8.00 -2.00 -31.75
N LEU A 105 8.77 -0.93 -31.88
CA LEU A 105 8.52 0.34 -31.17
C LEU A 105 8.00 1.45 -32.09
N VAL A 106 7.52 1.07 -33.28
CA VAL A 106 6.90 1.97 -34.26
C VAL A 106 5.42 2.12 -33.93
N GLU A 107 4.97 3.36 -33.74
CA GLU A 107 3.59 3.75 -33.45
C GLU A 107 2.93 3.03 -32.24
N PRO A 108 3.62 2.77 -31.11
CA PRO A 108 3.03 2.03 -30.00
C PRO A 108 1.88 2.79 -29.33
N ILE A 109 1.03 2.08 -28.60
CA ILE A 109 0.07 2.67 -27.66
C ILE A 109 0.70 2.62 -26.26
N LEU A 110 0.92 3.78 -25.67
CA LEU A 110 1.52 3.92 -24.34
C LEU A 110 0.43 4.23 -23.32
N PHE A 111 0.31 3.40 -22.30
CA PHE A 111 -0.58 3.64 -21.17
C PHE A 111 0.20 4.13 -19.96
N TYR A 112 -0.07 5.36 -19.54
CA TYR A 112 0.39 5.90 -18.27
C TYR A 112 -0.79 5.98 -17.31
N GLY A 113 -0.55 5.84 -16.02
CA GLY A 113 -1.61 5.91 -15.03
C GLY A 113 -1.20 5.34 -13.68
N ASP A 114 -2.18 5.24 -12.80
CA ASP A 114 -2.02 4.71 -11.46
C ASP A 114 -2.34 3.20 -11.41
N SER A 115 -2.90 2.71 -10.30
CA SER A 115 -3.37 1.33 -10.16
C SER A 115 -4.51 0.94 -11.11
N PHE A 116 -5.22 1.87 -11.75
CA PHE A 116 -6.19 1.53 -12.80
C PHE A 116 -5.50 1.01 -14.07
N VAL A 117 -4.29 1.48 -14.34
CA VAL A 117 -3.47 1.08 -15.50
C VAL A 117 -2.43 0.02 -15.10
N GLY A 118 -1.67 0.28 -14.04
CA GLY A 118 -0.62 -0.59 -13.49
C GLY A 118 -1.12 -1.61 -12.47
N GLY A 119 -2.43 -1.79 -12.30
CA GLY A 119 -2.99 -2.74 -11.34
C GLY A 119 -3.49 -4.04 -11.96
N LYS A 120 -4.28 -4.78 -11.18
CA LYS A 120 -4.70 -6.16 -11.47
C LYS A 120 -5.69 -6.31 -12.64
N HIS A 121 -6.24 -5.21 -13.15
CA HIS A 121 -7.23 -5.27 -14.22
C HIS A 121 -6.61 -5.55 -15.60
N ASN A 122 -5.29 -5.32 -15.74
CA ASN A 122 -4.47 -5.63 -16.89
C ASN A 122 -5.09 -5.19 -18.23
N ILE A 123 -5.66 -3.98 -18.27
CA ILE A 123 -6.31 -3.45 -19.48
C ILE A 123 -5.29 -3.33 -20.63
N PRO A 124 -4.09 -2.76 -20.41
CA PRO A 124 -3.08 -2.66 -21.47
C PRO A 124 -2.69 -4.02 -22.02
N GLU A 125 -2.45 -5.02 -21.18
CA GLU A 125 -2.03 -6.36 -21.57
C GLU A 125 -3.12 -7.10 -22.34
N LYS A 126 -4.40 -6.91 -21.96
CA LYS A 126 -5.54 -7.45 -22.73
C LYS A 126 -5.65 -6.79 -24.09
N LEU A 127 -5.39 -5.49 -24.19
CA LEU A 127 -5.44 -4.78 -25.47
C LEU A 127 -4.25 -5.15 -26.37
N ASP A 128 -3.06 -5.34 -25.79
CA ASP A 128 -1.87 -5.84 -26.47
C ASP A 128 -2.14 -7.18 -27.16
N ALA A 129 -2.82 -8.09 -26.46
CA ALA A 129 -3.21 -9.39 -27.02
C ALA A 129 -4.24 -9.31 -28.15
N LEU A 130 -4.98 -8.19 -28.28
CA LEU A 130 -5.97 -7.98 -29.35
C LEU A 130 -5.39 -7.24 -30.56
N LEU A 131 -4.40 -6.37 -30.34
CA LEU A 131 -3.78 -5.53 -31.36
C LEU A 131 -2.42 -6.11 -31.78
N LEU A 132 -2.44 -7.21 -32.53
CA LEU A 132 -1.22 -7.94 -32.92
C LEU A 132 -0.27 -7.15 -33.81
N ASP A 133 -0.78 -6.13 -34.51
CA ASP A 133 -0.04 -5.25 -35.41
C ASP A 133 0.49 -3.99 -34.70
N ARG A 134 0.04 -3.72 -33.48
CA ARG A 134 0.33 -2.49 -32.77
C ARG A 134 0.62 -2.73 -31.29
N PRO A 135 1.87 -2.54 -30.82
CA PRO A 135 2.24 -2.83 -29.45
C PRO A 135 1.54 -1.90 -28.47
N VAL A 136 1.09 -2.46 -27.35
CA VAL A 136 0.52 -1.75 -26.22
C VAL A 136 1.42 -1.91 -25.01
N LEU A 137 1.91 -0.80 -24.46
CA LEU A 137 2.91 -0.79 -23.40
C LEU A 137 2.33 -0.20 -22.12
N ASN A 138 2.39 -0.99 -21.04
CA ASN A 138 1.94 -0.58 -19.71
C ASN A 138 3.07 0.13 -18.95
N LEU A 139 2.95 1.44 -18.80
CA LEU A 139 3.86 2.29 -18.00
C LEU A 139 3.19 2.76 -16.69
N GLY A 140 2.02 2.22 -16.35
CA GLY A 140 1.28 2.57 -15.14
C GLY A 140 1.96 2.10 -13.85
N VAL A 141 1.82 2.91 -12.80
CA VAL A 141 2.46 2.68 -11.50
C VAL A 141 1.45 2.95 -10.39
N GLY A 142 1.22 1.96 -9.52
CA GLY A 142 0.30 2.11 -8.40
C GLY A 142 0.63 3.31 -7.51
N GLY A 143 -0.38 4.13 -7.20
CA GLY A 143 -0.23 5.30 -6.33
C GLY A 143 0.28 6.56 -7.02
N TYR A 144 0.52 6.54 -8.34
CA TYR A 144 0.90 7.75 -9.06
C TYR A 144 -0.21 8.79 -9.10
N GLY A 145 0.12 10.01 -8.69
CA GLY A 145 -0.65 11.20 -9.02
C GLY A 145 -0.35 11.72 -10.42
N VAL A 146 -1.12 12.72 -10.86
CA VAL A 146 -0.98 13.36 -12.19
C VAL A 146 0.45 13.86 -12.43
N ASP A 147 1.09 14.45 -11.42
CA ASP A 147 2.46 14.97 -11.55
C ASP A 147 3.48 13.86 -11.79
N GLN A 148 3.34 12.72 -11.10
CA GLN A 148 4.23 11.57 -11.31
C GLN A 148 4.00 10.91 -12.67
N ILE A 149 2.74 10.85 -13.12
CA ILE A 149 2.40 10.41 -14.48
C ILE A 149 3.09 11.33 -15.50
N PHE A 150 3.00 12.64 -15.33
CA PHE A 150 3.64 13.61 -16.21
C PHE A 150 5.17 13.48 -16.23
N LEU A 151 5.79 13.29 -15.07
CA LEU A 151 7.24 13.08 -14.98
C LEU A 151 7.68 11.79 -15.69
N LYS A 152 6.95 10.69 -15.48
CA LYS A 152 7.23 9.41 -16.15
C LYS A 152 7.02 9.52 -17.66
N PHE A 153 5.94 10.17 -18.10
CA PHE A 153 5.70 10.48 -19.51
C PHE A 153 6.87 11.26 -20.12
N SER A 154 7.24 12.38 -19.50
CA SER A 154 8.32 13.26 -19.99
C SER A 154 9.66 12.54 -20.13
N LYS A 155 9.93 11.59 -19.23
CA LYS A 155 11.17 10.80 -19.25
C LYS A 155 11.18 9.70 -20.30
N THR A 156 10.02 9.10 -20.61
CA THR A 156 9.94 7.86 -21.38
C THR A 156 9.41 8.01 -22.80
N VAL A 157 8.54 8.99 -23.08
CA VAL A 157 7.88 9.12 -24.39
C VAL A 157 8.88 9.28 -25.55
N GLN A 158 10.02 9.94 -25.29
CA GLN A 158 11.08 10.19 -26.26
C GLN A 158 11.75 8.92 -26.83
N TYR A 159 11.56 7.76 -26.19
CA TYR A 159 12.11 6.49 -26.68
C TYR A 159 11.21 5.81 -27.72
N PHE A 160 10.05 6.39 -28.04
CA PHE A 160 9.05 5.80 -28.93
C PHE A 160 8.80 6.71 -30.14
N GLU A 161 8.68 6.09 -31.32
CA GLU A 161 8.40 6.81 -32.56
C GLU A 161 6.88 6.89 -32.79
N ASN A 162 6.35 8.12 -32.90
CA ASN A 162 4.93 8.41 -33.13
C ASN A 162 3.93 7.67 -32.21
N PRO A 163 4.13 7.67 -30.87
CA PRO A 163 3.25 6.93 -29.97
C PRO A 163 1.85 7.55 -29.90
N LEU A 164 0.83 6.70 -29.74
CA LEU A 164 -0.47 7.11 -29.19
C LEU A 164 -0.40 7.01 -27.68
N VAL A 165 -0.67 8.12 -26.99
CA VAL A 165 -0.52 8.20 -25.53
C VAL A 165 -1.89 8.24 -24.88
N LEU A 166 -2.09 7.38 -23.90
CA LEU A 166 -3.27 7.31 -23.05
C LEU A 166 -2.85 7.53 -21.59
N ILE A 167 -3.54 8.46 -20.94
CA ILE A 167 -3.36 8.86 -19.53
C ILE A 167 -4.68 8.66 -18.81
#